data_AF-A0A9E2RGK4-F1
#
_entry.id   AF-A0A9E2RGK4-F1
#
_cell.length_a   1.000
_cell.length_b   1.000
_cell.length_c   1.000
_cell.angle_alpha   90.00
_cell.angle_beta   90.00
_cell.angle_gamma   90.00
#
_symmetry.space_group_name_H-M   'P 1'
#
loop_
_entity.id
_entity.type
_entity.pdbx_description
1 polymer ?
#
loop_
_entity_poly.entity_id
_entity_poly.type
_entity_poly.pdbx_seq_one_letter_code
_entity_poly.pdbx_strand_id
1 'polypeptide(L)'
;MDARIQIANVTGPFREPREQVFSYDYSIQRPSWLTAQAVRVKVAIPEELDVLRGKIFGAVAGTPGQQLMISKFLSRHIADEKLRIAEADGMLAERRDTMVAPFTGPLAHKFA
;
A
#
# COMPACT_ATOMS: atom_id res chain seq x y z
N MET A 1 24.04 1.95 -11.52
CA MET A 1 24.08 2.29 -10.09
C MET A 1 22.85 1.67 -9.44
N ASP A 2 23.04 0.91 -8.37
CA ASP A 2 22.02 0.07 -7.75
C ASP A 2 20.92 0.95 -7.13
N ALA A 3 19.86 1.19 -7.91
CA ALA A 3 18.81 2.18 -7.65
C ALA A 3 17.67 1.60 -6.79
N ARG A 4 17.80 0.41 -6.22
CA ARG A 4 16.73 -0.20 -5.44
C ARG A 4 16.59 0.49 -4.09
N ILE A 5 15.38 1.00 -3.83
CA ILE A 5 14.96 1.41 -2.49
C ILE A 5 15.02 0.22 -1.52
N GLN A 6 15.49 0.47 -0.31
CA GLN A 6 15.38 -0.47 0.81
C GLN A 6 14.27 -0.01 1.74
N ILE A 7 13.43 -0.93 2.20
CA ILE A 7 12.39 -0.64 3.18
C ILE A 7 12.99 -0.87 4.56
N ALA A 8 13.27 0.21 5.28
CA ALA A 8 13.88 0.17 6.61
C ALA A 8 12.86 -0.21 7.70
N ASN A 9 11.62 0.26 7.57
CA ASN A 9 10.55 -0.06 8.51
C ASN A 9 9.19 0.10 7.85
N VAL A 10 8.18 -0.60 8.38
CA VAL A 10 6.79 -0.39 8.01
C VAL A 10 5.85 -0.51 9.19
N THR A 11 4.92 0.42 9.31
CA THR A 11 3.91 0.45 10.38
C THR A 11 2.49 0.53 9.81
N GLY A 12 1.51 0.05 10.57
CA GLY A 12 0.10 -0.03 10.18
C GLY A 12 -0.48 -1.45 10.27
N PRO A 13 -1.72 -1.69 9.79
CA PRO A 13 -2.59 -0.71 9.14
C PRO A 13 -3.17 0.32 10.13
N PHE A 14 -3.22 1.58 9.72
CA PHE A 14 -3.99 2.61 10.40
C PHE A 14 -5.33 2.80 9.70
N ARG A 15 -6.40 3.00 10.47
CA ARG A 15 -7.73 3.33 9.95
C ARG A 15 -7.87 4.85 9.88
N GLU A 16 -7.97 5.42 8.68
CA GLU A 16 -8.07 6.87 8.52
C GLU A 16 -9.46 7.39 8.96
N PRO A 17 -9.58 8.43 9.81
CA PRO A 17 -10.83 8.83 10.48
C PRO A 17 -12.00 9.28 9.59
N ARG A 18 -11.79 9.50 8.29
CA ARG A 18 -12.82 10.04 7.36
C ARG A 18 -12.79 9.41 5.97
N GLU A 19 -11.96 8.40 5.78
CA GLU A 19 -11.74 7.78 4.48
C GLU A 19 -11.97 6.29 4.60
N GLN A 20 -12.56 5.66 3.58
CA GLN A 20 -12.68 4.20 3.53
C GLN A 20 -11.37 3.55 3.08
N VAL A 21 -10.26 3.93 3.70
CA VAL A 21 -8.91 3.42 3.42
C VAL A 21 -8.22 2.87 4.68
N PHE A 22 -7.29 1.95 4.48
CA PHE A 22 -6.20 1.67 5.41
C PHE A 22 -4.93 2.38 4.94
N SER A 23 -4.11 2.83 5.88
CA SER A 23 -2.80 3.43 5.58
C SER A 23 -1.65 2.65 6.21
N TYR A 24 -0.53 2.64 5.49
CA TYR A 24 0.73 2.06 5.93
C TYR A 24 1.84 3.10 5.74
N ASP A 25 2.64 3.30 6.78
CA ASP A 25 3.78 4.21 6.74
C ASP A 25 5.06 3.40 6.54
N TYR A 26 5.70 3.62 5.40
CA TYR A 26 6.97 3.03 5.02
C TYR A 26 8.09 4.03 5.30
N SER A 27 9.18 3.53 5.86
CA SER A 27 10.45 4.23 5.89
C SER A 27 11.33 3.66 4.80
N ILE A 28 11.57 4.41 3.73
CA ILE A 28 12.39 3.97 2.59
C ILE A 28 13.77 4.63 2.66
N GLN A 29 14.81 3.88 2.33
CA GLN A 29 16.19 4.33 2.30
C GLN A 29 16.77 4.10 0.90
N ARG A 30 17.46 5.12 0.39
CA ARG A 30 18.33 4.97 -0.79
C ARG A 30 19.79 5.13 -0.38
N PRO A 31 20.73 4.46 -1.08
CA PRO A 31 22.15 4.65 -0.82
C PRO A 31 22.62 6.11 -0.95
N SER A 32 21.98 6.88 -1.85
CA SER A 32 22.30 8.29 -2.09
C SER A 32 21.75 9.26 -1.03
N TRP A 33 20.91 8.80 -0.10
CA TRP A 33 20.26 9.66 0.89
C TRP A 33 20.88 9.49 2.27
N LEU A 34 21.05 10.60 2.99
CA LEU A 34 21.61 10.59 4.35
C LEU A 34 20.64 10.02 5.40
N THR A 35 19.34 10.08 5.15
CA THR A 35 18.30 9.56 6.06
C THR A 35 17.19 8.89 5.28
N ALA A 36 16.43 8.05 5.98
CA ALA A 36 15.24 7.45 5.41
C ALA A 36 14.12 8.48 5.23
N GLN A 37 13.19 8.14 4.37
CA GLN A 37 12.06 8.96 3.92
C GLN A 37 10.75 8.29 4.29
N ALA A 38 9.76 9.06 4.71
CA ALA A 38 8.42 8.56 4.92
C ALA A 38 7.63 8.46 3.60
N VAL A 39 7.03 7.31 3.35
CA VAL A 39 6.04 7.09 2.30
C VAL A 39 4.78 6.52 2.92
N ARG A 40 3.66 7.24 2.82
CA ARG A 40 2.36 6.71 3.25
C ARG A 40 1.64 6.11 2.06
N VAL A 41 1.29 4.83 2.15
CA VAL A 41 0.49 4.15 1.13
C VAL A 41 -0.92 3.97 1.65
N LYS A 42 -1.90 4.48 0.90
CA LYS A 42 -3.33 4.29 1.18
C LYS A 42 -3.89 3.15 0.33
N VAL A 43 -4.66 2.27 0.96
CA VAL A 43 -5.38 1.15 0.35
C VAL A 43 -6.87 1.35 0.60
N ALA A 44 -7.63 1.60 -0.45
CA ALA A 44 -9.08 1.67 -0.42
C ALA A 44 -9.70 0.32 -0.06
N ILE A 45 -10.60 0.35 0.92
CA ILE A 45 -11.30 -0.83 1.40
C ILE A 45 -12.28 -1.32 0.32
N PRO A 46 -13.24 -0.52 -0.18
CA PRO A 46 -14.20 -1.02 -1.15
C PRO A 46 -13.59 -1.29 -2.53
N GLU A 47 -12.73 -0.40 -3.00
CA GLU A 47 -12.27 -0.43 -4.40
C GLU A 47 -11.02 -1.28 -4.63
N GLU A 48 -10.20 -1.49 -3.60
CA GLU A 48 -8.96 -2.30 -3.72
C GLU A 48 -9.07 -3.60 -2.91
N LEU A 49 -9.22 -3.49 -1.59
CA LEU A 49 -9.19 -4.65 -0.69
C LEU A 49 -10.35 -5.62 -0.94
N ASP A 50 -11.58 -5.11 -0.96
CA ASP A 50 -12.79 -5.93 -1.10
C ASP A 50 -12.89 -6.54 -2.50
N VAL A 51 -12.50 -5.79 -3.53
CA VAL A 51 -12.41 -6.30 -4.91
C VAL A 51 -11.43 -7.47 -4.97
N LEU A 52 -10.20 -7.30 -4.47
CA LEU A 52 -9.20 -8.36 -4.53
C LEU A 52 -9.58 -9.56 -3.66
N ARG A 53 -10.13 -9.31 -2.47
CA ARG A 53 -10.62 -10.36 -1.57
C ARG A 53 -11.73 -11.17 -2.23
N GLY A 54 -12.69 -10.50 -2.87
CA GLY A 54 -13.79 -11.14 -3.59
C GLY A 54 -13.30 -11.95 -4.79
N LYS A 55 -12.33 -11.43 -5.55
CA LYS A 55 -11.69 -12.15 -6.67
C LYS A 55 -10.97 -13.43 -6.22
N ILE A 56 -10.31 -13.41 -5.06
CA ILE A 56 -9.53 -14.56 -4.55
C ILE A 56 -10.42 -15.59 -3.85
N PHE A 57 -11.34 -15.15 -2.99
CA PHE A 57 -12.06 -16.03 -2.05
C PHE A 57 -13.56 -16.19 -2.34
N GLY A 58 -14.15 -15.39 -3.25
CA GLY A 58 -15.58 -15.42 -3.51
C GLY A 58 -16.45 -14.93 -2.34
N ALA A 59 -17.71 -15.37 -2.28
CA ALA A 59 -18.73 -14.83 -1.37
C ALA A 59 -18.65 -15.35 0.07
N VAL A 60 -17.98 -16.48 0.32
CA VAL A 60 -17.91 -17.10 1.66
C VAL A 60 -16.45 -17.37 2.01
N ALA A 61 -15.89 -16.53 2.87
CA ALA A 61 -14.54 -16.71 3.37
C ALA A 61 -14.54 -16.81 4.90
N GLY A 62 -14.60 -18.03 5.44
CA GLY A 62 -14.24 -18.32 6.84
C GLY A 62 -14.98 -17.57 7.95
N THR A 63 -14.46 -17.72 9.17
CA THR A 63 -14.96 -17.07 10.39
C THR A 63 -14.62 -15.57 10.41
N PRO A 64 -15.30 -14.73 11.22
CA PRO A 64 -14.96 -13.30 11.33
C PRO A 64 -13.48 -13.04 11.66
N GLY A 65 -12.88 -13.85 12.52
CA GLY A 65 -11.45 -13.75 12.83
C GLY A 65 -10.54 -14.09 11.64
N GLN A 66 -10.90 -15.11 10.84
CA GLN A 66 -10.20 -15.43 9.61
C GLN A 66 -10.34 -14.32 8.56
N GLN A 67 -11.55 -13.75 8.41
CA GLN A 67 -11.78 -12.61 7.53
C GLN A 67 -10.94 -11.41 7.91
N LEU A 68 -10.84 -11.10 9.20
CA LEU A 68 -10.00 -10.01 9.70
C LEU A 68 -8.51 -10.24 9.37
N MET A 69 -8.02 -11.46 9.61
CA MET A 69 -6.64 -11.83 9.28
C MET A 69 -6.37 -11.73 7.78
N ILE A 70 -7.25 -12.29 6.94
CA ILE A 70 -7.16 -12.22 5.48
C ILE A 70 -7.12 -10.76 5.03
N SER A 71 -8.05 -9.93 5.52
CA SER A 71 -8.09 -8.51 5.19
C SER A 71 -6.79 -7.80 5.56
N LYS A 72 -6.21 -8.08 6.73
CA LYS A 72 -4.94 -7.50 7.18
C LYS A 72 -3.76 -7.90 6.29
N PHE A 73 -3.64 -9.18 5.94
CA PHE A 73 -2.58 -9.67 5.06
C PHE A 73 -2.73 -9.12 3.64
N LEU A 74 -3.95 -9.11 3.12
CA LEU A 74 -4.21 -8.67 1.76
C LEU A 74 -4.01 -7.16 1.62
N SER A 75 -4.48 -6.35 2.58
CA SER A 75 -4.24 -4.90 2.55
C SER A 75 -2.76 -4.56 2.67
N ARG A 76 -2.00 -5.36 3.43
CA ARG A 76 -0.55 -5.23 3.51
C ARG A 76 0.13 -5.52 2.17
N HIS A 77 -0.27 -6.61 1.52
CA HIS A 77 0.28 -7.01 0.23
C HIS A 77 -0.04 -5.98 -0.86
N ILE A 78 -1.27 -5.45 -0.89
CA ILE A 78 -1.65 -4.36 -1.80
C ILE A 78 -0.72 -3.16 -1.56
N ALA A 79 -0.51 -2.74 -0.30
CA ALA A 79 0.35 -1.60 -0.02
C ALA A 79 1.80 -1.80 -0.49
N ASP A 80 2.34 -3.02 -0.36
CA ASP A 80 3.68 -3.38 -0.83
C ASP A 80 3.80 -3.27 -2.35
N GLU A 81 2.81 -3.79 -3.08
CA GLU A 81 2.82 -3.71 -4.55
C GLU A 81 2.66 -2.27 -5.03
N LYS A 82 1.80 -1.48 -4.37
CA LYS A 82 1.65 -0.05 -4.67
C LYS A 82 2.93 0.73 -4.46
N LEU A 83 3.71 0.41 -3.44
CA LEU A 83 5.03 1.01 -3.23
C LEU A 83 5.98 0.66 -4.38
N ARG A 84 5.97 -0.60 -4.85
CA ARG A 84 6.79 -1.02 -6.01
C ARG A 84 6.39 -0.29 -7.29
N ILE A 85 5.10 -0.13 -7.53
CA ILE A 85 4.58 0.63 -8.68
C ILE A 85 5.00 2.10 -8.58
N ALA A 86 4.84 2.71 -7.40
CA ALA A 86 5.27 4.10 -7.18
C ALA A 86 6.78 4.31 -7.41
N GLU A 87 7.60 3.34 -7.01
CA GLU A 87 9.04 3.35 -7.31
C GLU A 87 9.30 3.24 -8.82
N ALA A 88 8.66 2.30 -9.50
CA ALA A 88 8.82 2.08 -10.94
C ALA A 88 8.39 3.30 -11.77
N ASP A 89 7.37 4.02 -11.31
CA ASP A 89 6.87 5.26 -11.92
C ASP A 89 7.71 6.50 -11.58
N GLY A 90 8.78 6.34 -10.80
CA GLY A 90 9.66 7.44 -10.39
C GLY A 90 9.04 8.38 -9.35
N MET A 91 7.89 8.04 -8.76
CA MET A 91 7.22 8.87 -7.76
C MET A 91 8.07 9.08 -6.49
N LEU A 92 8.98 8.14 -6.22
CA LEU A 92 9.87 8.11 -5.05
C LEU A 92 11.32 8.47 -5.41
N ALA A 93 11.54 9.10 -6.57
CA ALA A 93 12.88 9.47 -7.04
C ALA A 93 13.48 10.65 -6.24
N GLU A 94 12.62 11.56 -5.79
CA GLU A 94 13.03 12.74 -5.04
C GLU A 94 12.98 12.49 -3.53
N ARG A 95 13.86 13.16 -2.79
CA ARG A 95 13.89 13.10 -1.32
C ARG A 95 12.77 13.95 -0.71
N ARG A 96 11.50 13.53 -0.85
CA ARG A 96 10.32 14.18 -0.26
C ARG A 96 9.27 13.17 0.23
N ASP A 97 8.60 13.53 1.33
CA ASP A 97 7.58 12.66 1.90
C ASP A 97 6.44 12.52 0.89
N THR A 98 6.05 11.28 0.62
CA THR A 98 5.18 10.96 -0.50
C THR A 98 3.96 10.18 -0.02
N MET A 99 2.79 10.59 -0.49
CA MET A 99 1.54 9.87 -0.30
C MET A 99 1.19 9.11 -1.58
N VAL A 100 1.15 7.78 -1.52
CA VAL A 100 0.60 6.95 -2.61
C VAL A 100 -0.90 6.83 -2.38
N ALA A 101 -1.66 7.51 -3.25
CA ALA A 101 -3.11 7.54 -3.19
C ALA A 101 -3.74 6.16 -3.50
N PRO A 102 -5.01 5.92 -3.09
CA PRO A 102 -5.80 4.78 -3.56
C PRO A 102 -5.80 4.70 -5.10
N PHE A 103 -5.67 3.50 -5.67
CA PHE A 103 -5.74 3.32 -7.13
C PHE A 103 -7.20 3.28 -7.56
N THR A 104 -7.84 4.44 -7.44
CA THR A 104 -9.24 4.68 -7.76
C THR A 104 -9.35 5.87 -8.70
N GLY A 105 -10.52 6.05 -9.32
CA GLY A 105 -10.74 7.16 -10.25
C GLY A 105 -9.65 7.23 -11.33
N PRO A 106 -8.91 8.35 -11.48
CA PRO A 106 -7.84 8.48 -12.48
C PRO A 106 -6.72 7.41 -12.38
N LEU A 107 -6.49 6.86 -11.18
CA LEU A 107 -5.45 5.86 -10.93
C LEU A 107 -5.96 4.41 -11.01
N ALA A 108 -7.25 4.19 -11.33
CA ALA A 108 -7.84 2.85 -11.37
C ALA A 108 -7.12 1.89 -12.33
N HIS A 109 -6.53 2.41 -13.42
CA HIS A 109 -5.76 1.62 -14.37
C HIS A 109 -4.51 0.94 -13.76
N LYS A 110 -4.03 1.40 -12.60
CA LYS A 110 -2.90 0.81 -11.88
C LYS A 110 -3.30 -0.39 -11.01
N PHE A 111 -4.59 -0.69 -10.88
CA PHE A 111 -5.14 -1.79 -10.09
C PHE A 111 -5.78 -2.91 -10.93
N ALA A 112 -5.82 -2.74 -12.26
CA ALA A 112 -6.50 -3.64 -13.19
C ALA A 112 -5.75 -4.97 -13.37
#